data_AF-A0A2Y9E3Q2-F1
#
_entry.id   AF-A0A2Y9E3Q2-F1
#
_cell.length_a   1.000
_cell.length_b   1.000
_cell.length_c   1.000
_cell.angle_alpha   90.00
_cell.angle_beta   90.00
_cell.angle_gamma   90.00
#
_symmetry.space_group_name_H-M   'P 1'
#
loop_
_entity.id
_entity.type
_entity.pdbx_description
1 polymer ?
#
loop_
_entity_poly.entity_id
_entity_poly.type
_entity_poly.pdbx_seq_one_letter_code
_entity_poly.pdbx_strand_id
1 'polypeptide(L)'
;MAGLVKKTTGLVGLAVCESPHERLKTLYIKILDVLQQMPKNAGYRKYTEEITNERLSKVNIAESELSLARKMVQWKPWEPLVEEPPANQWKWPI
;
A
#
# COMPACT_ATOMS: atom_id res chain seq x y z
N MET A 1 -4.58 18.27 -15.83
CA MET A 1 -4.47 16.81 -15.62
C MET A 1 -5.84 16.24 -15.24
N ALA A 2 -6.75 16.15 -16.21
CA ALA A 2 -8.09 15.58 -16.03
C ALA A 2 -8.04 14.13 -16.54
N GLY A 3 -7.95 13.14 -15.66
CA GLY A 3 -7.87 11.75 -16.12
C GLY A 3 -7.77 10.63 -15.07
N LEU A 4 -7.58 10.93 -13.78
CA LEU A 4 -7.34 9.87 -12.80
C LEU A 4 -8.61 9.29 -12.13
N VAL A 5 -9.78 9.89 -12.35
CA VAL A 5 -11.04 9.47 -11.69
C VAL A 5 -11.92 8.71 -12.68
N LYS A 6 -12.39 7.53 -12.26
CA LYS A 6 -13.28 6.68 -13.04
C LYS A 6 -14.62 7.40 -13.29
N LYS A 7 -15.08 7.48 -14.54
CA LYS A 7 -16.33 8.20 -14.89
C LYS A 7 -17.60 7.39 -14.65
N THR A 8 -17.57 6.08 -14.93
CA THR A 8 -18.70 5.17 -14.72
C THR A 8 -18.18 3.78 -14.39
N THR A 9 -18.93 3.02 -13.60
CA THR A 9 -18.62 1.62 -13.27
C THR A 9 -18.96 0.65 -14.40
N GLY A 10 -19.84 1.05 -15.34
CA GLY A 10 -20.40 0.16 -16.36
C GLY A 10 -21.46 -0.81 -15.84
N LEU A 11 -21.82 -0.70 -14.56
CA LEU A 11 -22.79 -1.56 -13.89
C LEU A 11 -23.98 -0.71 -13.45
N VAL A 12 -25.19 -1.11 -13.84
CA VAL A 12 -26.43 -0.40 -13.48
C VAL A 12 -26.59 -0.39 -11.96
N GLY A 13 -26.87 0.78 -11.39
CA GLY A 13 -27.10 0.95 -9.96
C GLY A 13 -25.84 1.00 -9.09
N LEU A 14 -24.64 0.75 -9.64
CA LEU A 14 -23.38 0.85 -8.88
C LEU A 14 -22.69 2.20 -9.14
N ALA A 15 -22.85 3.13 -8.20
CA ALA A 15 -22.17 4.42 -8.26
C ALA A 15 -20.64 4.28 -8.12
N VAL A 16 -19.91 5.20 -8.75
CA VAL A 16 -18.45 5.31 -8.57
C VAL A 16 -18.15 5.86 -7.17
N CYS A 17 -17.17 5.26 -6.49
CA CYS A 17 -16.68 5.76 -5.20
C CYS A 17 -15.57 6.79 -5.41
N GLU A 18 -15.70 7.97 -4.81
CA GLU A 18 -14.72 9.07 -4.91
C GLU A 18 -13.39 8.74 -4.22
N SER A 19 -13.44 8.18 -3.00
CA SER A 19 -12.25 7.89 -2.17
C SER A 19 -12.20 6.40 -1.77
N PRO A 20 -11.85 5.50 -2.70
CA PRO A 20 -11.96 4.06 -2.48
C PRO A 20 -11.00 3.53 -1.40
N HIS A 21 -9.76 4.05 -1.31
CA HIS A 21 -8.79 3.56 -0.32
C HIS A 21 -9.20 3.90 1.11
N GLU A 22 -9.60 5.13 1.39
CA GLU A 22 -10.08 5.53 2.72
C GLU A 22 -11.34 4.77 3.14
N ARG A 23 -12.25 4.53 2.18
CA ARG A 23 -13.43 3.71 2.43
C ARG A 23 -13.06 2.26 2.74
N LEU A 24 -12.12 1.67 2.00
CA LEU A 24 -11.63 0.31 2.24
C LEU A 24 -10.92 0.18 3.58
N LYS A 25 -10.04 1.12 3.95
CA LYS A 25 -9.39 1.17 5.26
C LYS A 25 -10.44 1.18 6.37
N THR A 26 -11.43 2.06 6.28
CA THR A 26 -12.52 2.15 7.26
C THR A 26 -13.31 0.83 7.37
N LEU A 27 -13.60 0.17 6.24
CA LEU A 27 -14.31 -1.11 6.24
C LEU A 27 -13.50 -2.23 6.88
N TYR A 28 -12.21 -2.36 6.55
CA TYR A 28 -11.36 -3.37 7.14
C TYR A 28 -11.15 -3.18 8.64
N ILE A 29 -10.97 -1.93 9.10
CA ILE A 29 -10.89 -1.62 10.54
C ILE A 29 -12.18 -2.06 11.25
N LYS A 30 -13.36 -1.71 10.70
CA LYS A 30 -14.65 -2.13 11.27
C LYS A 30 -14.81 -3.65 11.29
N ILE A 31 -14.33 -4.36 10.27
CA ILE A 31 -14.35 -5.83 10.24
C ILE A 31 -13.49 -6.38 11.37
N LEU A 32 -12.27 -5.85 11.54
CA LEU A 32 -11.37 -6.27 12.63
C LEU A 32 -11.98 -5.99 14.01
N ASP A 33 -12.63 -4.84 14.21
CA ASP A 33 -13.32 -4.49 15.45
C ASP A 33 -14.45 -5.48 15.79
N VAL A 34 -15.21 -5.92 14.77
CA VAL A 34 -16.25 -6.95 14.97
C VAL A 34 -15.63 -8.32 15.26
N LEU A 35 -14.54 -8.68 14.58
CA LEU A 35 -13.84 -9.95 14.81
C LEU A 35 -13.25 -10.04 16.23
N GLN A 36 -12.94 -8.91 16.87
CA GLN A 36 -12.46 -8.90 18.25
C GLN A 36 -13.47 -9.49 19.25
N GLN A 37 -14.76 -9.43 18.96
CA GLN A 37 -15.83 -9.95 19.81
C GLN A 37 -15.91 -11.49 19.83
N MET A 38 -15.32 -12.17 18.83
CA MET A 38 -15.31 -13.63 18.73
C MET A 38 -14.15 -14.23 19.53
N PRO A 39 -14.19 -15.48 20.01
CA PRO A 39 -13.04 -16.08 20.68
C PRO A 39 -11.89 -16.36 19.69
N LYS A 40 -10.64 -16.21 20.15
CA LYS A 40 -9.41 -16.36 19.33
C LYS A 40 -9.22 -17.76 18.73
N ASN A 41 -9.83 -18.78 19.33
CA ASN A 41 -9.74 -20.16 18.86
C ASN A 41 -10.68 -20.46 17.68
N ALA A 42 -11.63 -19.58 17.36
CA ALA A 42 -12.54 -19.78 16.25
C ALA A 42 -11.77 -19.76 14.93
N GLY A 43 -11.88 -20.85 14.15
CA GLY A 43 -11.19 -20.96 12.86
C GLY A 43 -11.55 -19.82 11.91
N TYR A 44 -12.82 -19.40 11.88
CA TYR A 44 -13.29 -18.27 11.08
C TYR A 44 -12.55 -16.97 11.43
N ARG A 45 -12.41 -16.65 12.72
CA ARG A 45 -11.70 -15.44 13.17
C ARG A 45 -10.25 -15.45 12.69
N LYS A 46 -9.53 -16.56 12.88
CA LYS A 46 -8.13 -16.69 12.45
C LYS A 46 -7.94 -16.38 10.96
N TYR A 47 -8.69 -17.07 10.10
CA TYR A 47 -8.52 -16.92 8.65
C TYR A 47 -9.03 -15.56 8.14
N THR A 48 -10.10 -15.01 8.73
CA THR A 48 -10.61 -13.69 8.32
C THR A 48 -9.72 -12.55 8.78
N GLU A 49 -9.12 -12.62 9.97
CA GLU A 49 -8.09 -11.66 10.41
C GLU A 49 -6.88 -11.69 9.48
N GLU A 50 -6.40 -12.89 9.10
CA GLU A 50 -5.28 -13.05 8.16
C GLU A 50 -5.56 -12.38 6.80
N ILE A 51 -6.69 -12.72 6.17
CA ILE A 51 -7.08 -12.15 4.88
C ILE A 51 -7.30 -10.63 4.97
N THR A 52 -7.90 -10.15 6.06
CA THR A 52 -8.17 -8.72 6.25
C THR A 52 -6.89 -7.93 6.43
N ASN A 53 -5.94 -8.45 7.20
CA ASN A 53 -4.62 -7.84 7.40
C ASN A 53 -3.80 -7.83 6.11
N GLU A 54 -3.81 -8.92 5.33
CA GLU A 54 -3.14 -9.00 4.04
C GLU A 54 -3.71 -7.97 3.04
N ARG A 55 -5.03 -7.80 2.99
CA ARG A 55 -5.66 -6.82 2.11
C ARG A 55 -5.39 -5.39 2.56
N LEU A 56 -5.42 -5.13 3.86
CA LEU A 56 -5.12 -3.82 4.42
C LEU A 56 -3.66 -3.42 4.15
N SER A 57 -2.71 -4.35 4.30
CA SER A 57 -1.29 -4.09 4.01
C SER A 57 -1.08 -3.73 2.54
N LYS A 58 -1.74 -4.44 1.60
CA LYS A 58 -1.68 -4.11 0.16
C LYS A 58 -2.17 -2.70 -0.15
N VAL A 59 -3.27 -2.26 0.47
CA VAL A 59 -3.78 -0.89 0.28
C VAL A 59 -2.76 0.14 0.76
N ASN A 60 -2.12 -0.09 1.91
CA ASN A 60 -1.12 0.83 2.46
C ASN A 60 0.19 0.85 1.65
N ILE A 61 0.65 -0.32 1.19
CA ILE A 61 1.87 -0.42 0.37
C ILE A 61 1.69 0.30 -0.96
N ALA A 62 0.53 0.19 -1.60
CA ALA A 62 0.27 0.88 -2.86
C ALA A 62 0.41 2.41 -2.74
N GLU A 63 0.00 2.99 -1.62
CA GLU A 63 0.15 4.43 -1.36
C GLU A 63 1.61 4.84 -1.15
N SER A 64 2.36 4.06 -0.37
CA SER A 64 3.78 4.34 -0.12
C SER A 64 4.64 4.13 -1.36
N GLU A 65 4.35 3.09 -2.14
CA GLU A 65 5.00 2.79 -3.41
C GLU A 65 4.75 3.89 -4.45
N LEU A 66 3.51 4.40 -4.54
CA LEU A 66 3.20 5.53 -5.40
C LEU A 66 4.00 6.78 -5.00
N SER A 67 4.07 7.07 -3.69
CA SER A 67 4.87 8.17 -3.17
C SER A 67 6.36 8.01 -3.48
N LEU A 68 6.89 6.78 -3.32
CA LEU A 68 8.27 6.46 -3.66
C LEU A 68 8.53 6.62 -5.15
N ALA A 69 7.68 6.07 -6.02
CA ALA A 69 7.82 6.18 -7.47
C ALA A 69 7.89 7.65 -7.93
N ARG A 70 7.05 8.53 -7.36
CA ARG A 70 7.11 9.98 -7.62
C ARG A 70 8.46 10.59 -7.24
N LYS A 71 9.04 10.18 -6.10
CA LYS A 71 10.37 10.64 -5.66
C LYS A 71 11.48 10.08 -6.54
N MET A 72 11.41 8.80 -6.91
CA MET A 72 12.41 8.15 -7.77
C MET A 72 12.53 8.86 -9.12
N VAL A 73 11.43 9.34 -9.69
CA VAL A 73 11.46 10.16 -10.92
C VAL A 73 12.20 11.48 -10.74
N GLN A 74 12.07 12.12 -9.58
CA GLN A 74 12.77 13.36 -9.27
C GLN A 74 14.25 13.14 -8.96
N TRP A 75 14.56 12.09 -8.20
CA TRP A 75 15.92 11.76 -7.78
C TRP A 75 16.77 11.16 -8.89
N LYS A 76 16.15 10.57 -9.92
CA LYS A 76 16.81 9.87 -11.04
C LYS A 76 18.01 9.00 -10.61
N PRO A 77 17.81 8.09 -9.64
CA PRO A 77 18.91 7.31 -9.05
C PRO A 77 19.57 6.31 -10.01
N TRP A 78 19.03 6.16 -11.22
CA TRP A 78 19.60 5.36 -12.31
C TRP A 78 20.67 6.11 -13.12
N GLU A 79 20.84 7.41 -12.90
CA GLU A 79 21.96 8.16 -13.50
C GLU A 79 23.29 7.69 -12.87
N PRO A 80 24.43 7.82 -13.59
CA PRO A 80 25.74 7.45 -13.06
C PRO A 80 26.04 8.11 -11.72
N LEU A 81 26.90 7.47 -10.92
CA LEU A 81 27.36 8.02 -9.65
C LEU A 81 27.89 9.44 -9.84
N VAL A 82 27.45 10.35 -8.97
CA VAL A 82 27.89 11.75 -8.98
C VAL A 82 29.38 11.86 -8.68
N GLU A 83 29.88 11.03 -7.75
CA GLU A 83 31.30 10.97 -7.36
C GLU A 83 31.75 9.52 -7.17
N GLU A 84 32.96 9.20 -7.62
CA GLU A 84 33.61 7.92 -7.35
C GLU A 84 34.08 7.85 -5.89
N PRO A 85 34.00 6.67 -5.25
CA PRO A 85 34.46 6.53 -3.88
C PRO A 85 35.99 6.72 -3.78
N PRO A 86 36.51 7.36 -2.72
CA PRO A 86 37.93 7.37 -2.40
C PRO A 86 38.50 5.94 -2.30
N ALA A 87 39.72 5.75 -2.80
CA ALA A 87 40.35 4.43 -2.93
C ALA A 87 40.41 3.60 -1.63
N ASN A 88 40.40 4.26 -0.47
CA ASN A 88 40.51 3.60 0.84
C ASN A 88 39.16 3.46 1.56
N GLN A 89 38.06 4.00 1.02
CA GLN A 89 36.76 4.07 1.72
C GLN A 89 36.13 2.68 1.94
N TRP A 90 36.35 1.73 1.02
CA TRP A 90 35.73 0.41 1.05
C TRP A 90 36.72 -0.75 1.27
N LYS A 91 37.95 -0.47 1.74
CA LYS A 91 38.96 -1.51 2.01
C LYS A 91 38.76 -2.09 3.41
N TRP A 92 38.53 -3.40 3.50
CA TRP A 92 38.40 -4.12 4.78
C TRP A 92 38.93 -5.57 4.71
N PRO A 93 39.64 -6.10 5.73
CA PRO A 93 40.33 -5.39 6.82
C PRO A 93 41.57 -4.62 6.31
N ILE A 94 42.12 -3.74 7.16
CA ILE A 94 43.22 -2.79 6.84
C ILE A 94 44.44 -3.51 6.26
#